data_AF-A0A2H0WPS6-F1
#
_entry.id   AF-A0A2H0WPS6-F1
#
_cell.length_a   1.000
_cell.length_b   1.000
_cell.length_c   1.000
_cell.angle_alpha   90.00
_cell.angle_beta   90.00
_cell.angle_gamma   90.00
#
_symmetry.space_group_name_H-M   'P 1'
#
loop_
_entity.id
_entity.type
_entity.pdbx_description
1 polymer ?
#
loop_
_entity_poly.entity_id
_entity_poly.type
_entity_poly.pdbx_seq_one_letter_code
_entity_poly.pdbx_strand_id
1 'polypeptide(L)'
;MVFLPGLGSSWNADAILNCKADGYEGNWTLAPFAADAYMPLLSALGENGKPFYYDWRRDVRSQTLILQNFINSLTSGGKKVNLVGHSLGGLVGRAYLENRGSDSKLEKLLTVGSPHQGAPQAYPGWAAGEVWEENFINKIAATILLKRCAAKRENPRETLQRIAPSIQNLLPTFNYLRDAKTKVLKPVSQMTTQNNWLPTDFNFYNVSVGTLSGTGFSTLKAIKVSERNKNDIRLGNWVDGKPIGKETVKEGDGTVLLSSAQLPGANNQIINQTHGGLVSSDEGIAKILNFLGMGETGLMTLKTMHTEPQVEPQSALVIIGYPSGFWVMDPRGKLIKSQEGMISINNPGKGHYRFGLIPKSEKTLFIVAQFLKDGRTLWKEYNFKNRLPKFGKINFNPGHPQEDALQFIF
;
A
#
# COMPACT_ATOMS: atom_id res chain seq x y z
N MET A 1 11.13 -11.08 15.07
CA MET A 1 9.84 -10.36 14.92
C MET A 1 9.44 -10.39 13.47
N VAL A 2 8.15 -10.40 13.18
CA VAL A 2 7.63 -10.41 11.81
C VAL A 2 6.93 -9.09 11.54
N PHE A 3 7.32 -8.41 10.45
CA PHE A 3 6.72 -7.15 10.04
C PHE A 3 5.97 -7.30 8.71
N LEU A 4 4.72 -6.82 8.63
CA LEU A 4 3.90 -6.86 7.43
C LEU A 4 3.55 -5.44 6.97
N PRO A 5 3.96 -5.03 5.76
CA PRO A 5 3.58 -3.72 5.23
C PRO A 5 2.13 -3.72 4.72
N GLY A 6 1.63 -2.52 4.45
CA GLY A 6 0.26 -2.27 4.00
C GLY A 6 -0.01 -2.52 2.53
N LEU A 7 -1.22 -2.14 2.08
CA LEU A 7 -1.65 -2.22 0.69
C LEU A 7 -0.64 -1.54 -0.24
N GLY A 8 -0.39 -2.12 -1.41
CA GLY A 8 0.50 -1.53 -2.42
C GLY A 8 1.99 -1.55 -2.11
N SER A 9 2.39 -1.99 -0.91
CA SER A 9 3.74 -1.76 -0.38
C SER A 9 4.73 -2.90 -0.67
N SER A 10 4.28 -4.02 -1.26
CA SER A 10 5.17 -5.09 -1.73
C SER A 10 5.19 -5.14 -3.27
N TRP A 11 6.32 -5.57 -3.81
CA TRP A 11 6.58 -5.60 -5.25
C TRP A 11 7.05 -6.98 -5.70
N ASN A 12 6.45 -7.47 -6.78
CA ASN A 12 6.97 -8.56 -7.59
C ASN A 12 6.73 -8.17 -9.06
N ALA A 13 7.81 -8.02 -9.83
CA ALA A 13 7.74 -7.50 -11.18
C ALA A 13 6.96 -8.41 -12.14
N ASP A 14 7.15 -9.73 -12.06
CA ASP A 14 6.44 -10.67 -12.93
C ASP A 14 4.94 -10.69 -12.60
N ALA A 15 4.60 -10.82 -11.31
CA ALA A 15 3.24 -10.86 -10.83
C ALA A 15 2.45 -9.61 -11.23
N ILE A 16 3.03 -8.43 -11.07
CA ILE A 16 2.35 -7.14 -11.29
C ILE A 16 2.38 -6.73 -12.77
N LEU A 17 3.52 -6.80 -13.46
CA LEU A 17 3.64 -6.28 -14.84
C LEU A 17 3.02 -7.20 -15.88
N ASN A 18 2.95 -8.50 -15.58
CA ASN A 18 2.30 -9.53 -16.40
C ASN A 18 0.95 -9.97 -15.83
N CYS A 19 0.47 -9.32 -14.75
CA CYS A 19 -0.88 -9.48 -14.21
C CYS A 19 -1.22 -10.93 -13.82
N LYS A 20 -0.20 -11.67 -13.39
CA LYS A 20 -0.32 -13.06 -12.95
C LYS A 20 -0.85 -13.12 -11.52
N ALA A 21 -1.88 -13.93 -11.30
CA ALA A 21 -2.33 -14.24 -9.95
C ALA A 21 -1.37 -15.23 -9.29
N ASP A 22 -0.99 -16.28 -10.01
CA ASP A 22 -0.10 -17.39 -9.61
C ASP A 22 0.93 -17.70 -10.70
N GLY A 23 1.83 -18.65 -10.45
CA GLY A 23 2.85 -19.05 -11.42
C GLY A 23 3.79 -17.91 -11.83
N TYR A 24 3.91 -16.87 -11.00
CA TYR A 24 4.88 -15.80 -11.19
C TYR A 24 6.24 -16.19 -10.61
N GLU A 25 7.29 -15.64 -11.21
CA GLU A 25 8.67 -15.83 -10.78
C GLU A 25 9.12 -14.72 -9.81
N GLY A 26 10.21 -14.99 -9.09
CA GLY A 26 10.82 -14.04 -8.15
C GLY A 26 10.10 -13.94 -6.81
N ASN A 27 10.77 -13.29 -5.85
CA ASN A 27 10.25 -13.07 -4.51
C ASN A 27 9.54 -11.71 -4.41
N TRP A 28 8.57 -11.61 -3.51
CA TRP A 28 8.04 -10.32 -3.11
C TRP A 28 9.08 -9.56 -2.29
N THR A 29 9.26 -8.27 -2.59
CA THR A 29 10.17 -7.37 -1.89
C THR A 29 9.43 -6.08 -1.48
N LEU A 30 10.10 -5.19 -0.74
CA LEU A 30 9.57 -3.85 -0.48
C LEU A 30 9.47 -3.10 -1.81
N ALA A 31 8.30 -2.52 -2.09
CA ALA A 31 8.16 -1.67 -3.27
C ALA A 31 9.06 -0.42 -3.12
N PRO A 32 9.92 -0.08 -4.10
CA PRO A 32 10.82 1.08 -3.99
C PRO A 32 10.12 2.41 -3.65
N PHE A 33 8.89 2.63 -4.13
CA PHE A 33 8.12 3.85 -3.80
C PHE A 33 7.58 3.87 -2.35
N ALA A 34 7.54 2.72 -1.68
CA ALA A 34 7.12 2.60 -0.29
C ALA A 34 8.31 2.64 0.69
N ALA A 35 9.55 2.70 0.19
CA ALA A 35 10.76 2.62 1.02
C ALA A 35 10.79 3.67 2.14
N ASP A 36 10.50 4.94 1.82
CA ASP A 36 10.52 6.03 2.80
C ASP A 36 9.56 5.81 3.98
N ALA A 37 8.44 5.11 3.75
CA ALA A 37 7.46 4.82 4.80
C ALA A 37 7.93 3.71 5.76
N TYR A 38 8.66 2.71 5.28
CA TYR A 38 8.93 1.48 6.04
C TYR A 38 10.40 1.28 6.44
N MET A 39 11.35 1.83 5.68
CA MET A 39 12.78 1.72 6.00
C MET A 39 13.11 2.25 7.40
N PRO A 40 12.55 3.38 7.88
CA PRO A 40 12.67 3.79 9.28
C PRO A 40 12.47 2.68 10.31
N LEU A 41 11.28 2.05 10.30
CA LEU A 41 10.93 0.97 11.21
C LEU A 41 11.81 -0.26 10.97
N LEU A 42 12.06 -0.64 9.72
CA LEU A 42 12.90 -1.81 9.40
C LEU A 42 14.33 -1.62 9.91
N SER A 43 14.90 -0.42 9.78
CA SER A 43 16.21 -0.07 10.31
C SER A 43 16.22 -0.12 11.84
N ALA A 44 15.19 0.41 12.50
CA ALA A 44 15.07 0.35 13.96
C ALA A 44 14.91 -1.08 14.51
N LEU A 45 14.25 -1.96 13.75
CA LEU A 45 14.13 -3.38 14.09
C LEU A 45 15.44 -4.15 13.84
N GLY A 46 16.30 -3.66 12.96
CA GLY A 46 17.59 -4.27 12.59
C GLY A 46 17.43 -5.73 12.15
N GLU A 47 18.42 -6.57 12.49
CA GLU A 47 18.40 -8.00 12.15
C GLU A 47 17.25 -8.78 12.81
N ASN A 48 16.66 -8.25 13.89
CA ASN A 48 15.55 -8.88 14.59
C ASN A 48 14.21 -8.71 13.85
N GLY A 49 14.12 -7.72 12.95
CA GLY A 49 12.97 -7.49 12.08
C GLY A 49 13.03 -8.37 10.84
N LYS A 50 12.09 -9.30 10.71
CA LYS A 50 11.92 -10.13 9.52
C LYS A 50 10.72 -9.63 8.72
N PRO A 51 10.91 -8.86 7.64
CA PRO A 51 9.79 -8.41 6.83
C PRO A 51 9.17 -9.60 6.09
N PHE A 52 7.84 -9.67 6.10
CA PHE A 52 7.06 -10.57 5.27
C PHE A 52 6.42 -9.75 4.16
N TYR A 53 7.04 -9.77 2.98
CA TYR A 53 6.47 -9.18 1.77
C TYR A 53 5.57 -10.21 1.09
N TYR A 54 4.39 -9.78 0.65
CA TYR A 54 3.33 -10.68 0.20
C TYR A 54 2.53 -10.06 -0.94
N ASP A 55 1.74 -10.90 -1.61
CA ASP A 55 0.84 -10.46 -2.67
C ASP A 55 -0.38 -9.73 -2.09
N TRP A 56 -0.22 -8.45 -1.78
CA TRP A 56 -1.27 -7.58 -1.22
C TRP A 56 -2.52 -7.48 -2.09
N ARG A 57 -2.51 -8.01 -3.32
CA ARG A 57 -3.67 -8.02 -4.21
C ARG A 57 -4.65 -9.13 -3.85
N ARG A 58 -4.19 -10.27 -3.33
CA ARG A 58 -5.05 -11.43 -3.01
C ARG A 58 -5.93 -11.17 -1.79
N ASP A 59 -7.04 -11.89 -1.70
CA ASP A 59 -7.91 -11.88 -0.51
C ASP A 59 -7.10 -12.12 0.77
N VAL A 60 -7.34 -11.32 1.81
CA VAL A 60 -6.57 -11.32 3.06
C VAL A 60 -6.55 -12.70 3.71
N ARG A 61 -7.65 -13.46 3.66
CA ARG A 61 -7.75 -14.79 4.26
C ARG A 61 -6.90 -15.83 3.53
N SER A 62 -6.66 -15.63 2.23
CA SER A 62 -5.83 -16.55 1.43
C SER A 62 -4.34 -16.47 1.77
N GLN A 63 -3.91 -15.42 2.48
CA GLN A 63 -2.50 -15.20 2.85
C GLN A 63 -2.07 -15.93 4.12
N THR A 64 -3.01 -16.47 4.89
CA THR A 64 -2.75 -17.05 6.22
C THR A 64 -1.79 -18.24 6.16
N LEU A 65 -1.92 -19.10 5.15
CA LEU A 65 -1.05 -20.27 4.97
C LEU A 65 0.38 -19.87 4.62
N ILE A 66 0.56 -18.87 3.74
CA ILE A 66 1.91 -18.41 3.35
C ILE A 66 2.59 -17.71 4.53
N LEU A 67 1.85 -16.90 5.29
CA LEU A 67 2.34 -16.31 6.53
C LEU A 67 2.68 -17.39 7.58
N GLN A 68 1.87 -18.45 7.71
CA GLN A 68 2.16 -19.57 8.60
C GLN A 68 3.49 -20.24 8.23
N ASN A 69 3.71 -20.51 6.94
CA ASN A 69 4.95 -21.12 6.47
C ASN A 69 6.16 -20.22 6.74
N PHE A 70 6.01 -18.91 6.58
CA PHE A 70 7.05 -17.93 6.93
C PHE A 70 7.35 -17.91 8.44
N ILE A 71 6.32 -17.87 9.30
CA ILE A 71 6.52 -17.92 10.75
C ILE A 71 7.15 -19.26 11.18
N ASN A 72 6.77 -20.36 10.54
CA ASN A 72 7.34 -21.68 10.78
C ASN A 72 8.83 -21.75 10.38
N SER A 73 9.25 -21.10 9.30
CA SER A 73 10.68 -21.08 8.92
C SER A 73 11.54 -20.26 9.89
N LEU A 74 10.93 -19.33 10.62
CA LEU A 74 11.60 -18.52 11.64
C LEU A 74 11.60 -19.13 13.04
N THR A 75 10.82 -20.20 13.28
CA THR A 75 10.60 -20.76 14.61
C THR A 75 10.91 -22.25 14.67
N SER A 76 11.66 -22.68 15.69
CA SER A 76 11.89 -24.08 16.02
C SER A 76 11.47 -24.37 17.46
N GLY A 77 11.07 -25.61 17.76
CA GLY A 77 10.83 -26.08 19.13
C GLY A 77 9.78 -25.31 19.92
N GLY A 78 8.63 -24.97 19.31
CA GLY A 78 7.51 -24.32 20.01
C GLY A 78 7.68 -22.81 20.29
N LYS A 79 8.78 -22.19 19.82
CA LYS A 79 8.99 -20.74 19.95
C LYS A 79 7.88 -19.95 19.24
N LYS A 80 7.43 -18.87 19.89
CA LYS A 80 6.49 -17.90 19.35
C LYS A 80 7.20 -16.67 18.79
N VAL A 81 6.49 -15.88 17.98
CA VAL A 81 6.96 -14.62 17.41
C VAL A 81 6.06 -13.45 17.80
N ASN A 82 6.64 -12.26 17.82
CA ASN A 82 5.86 -11.01 17.80
C ASN A 82 5.62 -10.60 16.35
N LEU A 83 4.39 -10.20 16.03
CA LEU A 83 3.98 -9.74 14.71
C LEU A 83 3.50 -8.28 14.78
N VAL A 84 4.01 -7.45 13.89
CA VAL A 84 3.53 -6.08 13.66
C VAL A 84 3.03 -5.98 12.22
N GLY A 85 1.78 -5.56 12.04
CA GLY A 85 1.23 -5.35 10.71
C GLY A 85 0.68 -3.94 10.56
N HIS A 86 1.11 -3.25 9.50
CA HIS A 86 0.63 -1.91 9.16
C HIS A 86 -0.51 -1.98 8.17
N SER A 87 -1.59 -1.21 8.39
CA SER A 87 -2.70 -1.08 7.45
C SER A 87 -3.26 -2.47 7.06
N LEU A 88 -3.32 -2.83 5.78
CA LEU A 88 -3.67 -4.17 5.29
C LEU A 88 -2.82 -5.29 5.92
N GLY A 89 -1.54 -5.07 6.20
CA GLY A 89 -0.66 -6.06 6.81
C GLY A 89 -1.09 -6.45 8.22
N GLY A 90 -1.70 -5.54 8.99
CA GLY A 90 -2.27 -5.87 10.29
C GLY A 90 -3.58 -6.66 10.16
N LEU A 91 -4.35 -6.45 9.09
CA LEU A 91 -5.47 -7.32 8.77
C LEU A 91 -5.02 -8.73 8.37
N VAL A 92 -3.90 -8.88 7.65
CA VAL A 92 -3.30 -10.20 7.38
C VAL A 92 -2.86 -10.88 8.69
N GLY A 93 -2.24 -10.14 9.60
CA GLY A 93 -1.90 -10.63 10.94
C GLY A 93 -3.13 -11.06 11.77
N ARG A 94 -4.21 -10.28 11.72
CA ARG A 94 -5.51 -10.62 12.32
C ARG A 94 -6.08 -11.90 11.72
N ALA A 95 -6.14 -11.99 10.38
CA ALA A 95 -6.67 -13.17 9.70
C ALA A 95 -5.88 -14.44 10.03
N TYR A 96 -4.55 -14.32 10.20
CA TYR A 96 -3.73 -15.42 10.67
C TYR A 96 -4.10 -15.86 12.09
N LEU A 97 -4.27 -14.92 13.02
CA LEU A 97 -4.68 -15.26 14.38
C LEU A 97 -6.08 -15.89 14.42
N GLU A 98 -7.05 -15.34 13.67
CA GLU A 98 -8.39 -15.90 13.52
C GLU A 98 -8.36 -17.33 12.95
N ASN A 99 -7.53 -17.57 11.93
CA ASN A 99 -7.43 -18.87 11.29
C ASN A 99 -6.75 -19.93 12.17
N ARG A 100 -5.72 -19.54 12.93
CA ARG A 100 -4.92 -20.47 13.73
C ARG A 100 -5.47 -20.67 15.14
N GLY A 101 -6.23 -19.72 15.67
CA GLY A 101 -6.73 -19.77 17.04
C GLY A 101 -5.60 -19.98 18.06
N SER A 102 -5.84 -20.88 19.02
CA SER A 102 -4.87 -21.25 20.05
C SER A 102 -3.59 -21.91 19.51
N ASP A 103 -3.61 -22.45 18.28
CA ASP A 103 -2.43 -23.02 17.62
C ASP A 103 -1.54 -21.96 16.96
N SER A 104 -1.90 -20.69 17.10
CA SER A 104 -1.10 -19.56 16.62
C SER A 104 0.26 -19.55 17.30
N LYS A 105 1.31 -19.32 16.51
CA LYS A 105 2.67 -19.10 17.02
C LYS A 105 2.91 -17.64 17.40
N LEU A 106 1.87 -16.83 17.62
CA LEU A 106 2.03 -15.46 18.09
C LEU A 106 2.14 -15.40 19.60
N GLU A 107 3.08 -14.57 20.06
CA GLU A 107 3.15 -14.09 21.44
C GLU A 107 2.45 -12.73 21.55
N LYS A 108 2.77 -11.83 20.61
CA LYS A 108 2.16 -10.50 20.49
C LYS A 108 1.71 -10.23 19.06
N LEU A 109 0.59 -9.53 18.92
CA LEU A 109 0.09 -8.97 17.66
C LEU A 109 -0.15 -7.47 17.85
N LEU A 110 0.59 -6.64 17.12
CA LEU A 110 0.33 -5.20 17.02
C LEU A 110 -0.20 -4.87 15.62
N THR A 111 -1.40 -4.32 15.55
CA THR A 111 -1.93 -3.74 14.32
C THR A 111 -1.72 -2.23 14.35
N VAL A 112 -1.18 -1.66 13.26
CA VAL A 112 -0.80 -0.25 13.18
C VAL A 112 -1.63 0.40 12.08
N GLY A 113 -2.56 1.29 12.44
CA GLY A 113 -3.48 1.93 11.47
C GLY A 113 -4.33 0.93 10.69
N SER A 114 -4.61 -0.27 11.20
CA SER A 114 -5.33 -1.30 10.44
C SER A 114 -6.85 -1.08 10.46
N PRO A 115 -7.54 -1.08 9.31
CA PRO A 115 -8.98 -0.79 9.27
C PRO A 115 -9.82 -2.02 9.66
N HIS A 116 -9.92 -2.32 10.95
CA HIS A 116 -10.67 -3.44 11.52
C HIS A 116 -12.18 -3.38 11.25
N GLN A 117 -12.71 -2.21 10.86
CA GLN A 117 -14.08 -2.00 10.40
C GLN A 117 -14.14 -1.46 8.95
N GLY A 118 -13.04 -1.56 8.21
CA GLY A 118 -12.89 -1.02 6.86
C GLY A 118 -12.63 0.50 6.80
N ALA A 119 -12.40 1.01 5.60
CA ALA A 119 -12.11 2.41 5.31
C ALA A 119 -12.93 2.90 4.11
N PRO A 120 -13.67 4.03 4.21
CA PRO A 120 -14.52 4.51 3.11
C PRO A 120 -13.78 4.75 1.80
N GLN A 121 -12.47 4.98 1.84
CA GLN A 121 -11.58 5.14 0.69
C GLN A 121 -11.48 3.89 -0.20
N ALA A 122 -11.87 2.71 0.28
CA ALA A 122 -11.93 1.51 -0.54
C ALA A 122 -13.08 1.54 -1.57
N TYR A 123 -14.13 2.33 -1.31
CA TYR A 123 -15.33 2.36 -2.14
C TYR A 123 -15.09 2.82 -3.58
N PRO A 124 -14.39 3.94 -3.86
CA PRO A 124 -14.12 4.38 -5.23
C PRO A 124 -13.39 3.35 -6.08
N GLY A 125 -12.37 2.70 -5.51
CA GLY A 125 -11.61 1.66 -6.18
C GLY A 125 -12.49 0.44 -6.49
N TRP A 126 -13.28 -0.02 -5.52
CA TRP A 126 -14.12 -1.21 -5.71
C TRP A 126 -15.35 -0.98 -6.59
N ALA A 127 -15.98 0.19 -6.47
CA ALA A 127 -17.27 0.49 -7.11
C ALA A 127 -17.13 1.05 -8.53
N ALA A 128 -15.96 1.60 -8.90
CA ALA A 128 -15.74 2.18 -10.23
C ALA A 128 -14.30 2.08 -10.76
N GLY A 129 -13.36 1.54 -9.98
CA GLY A 129 -11.94 1.55 -10.37
C GLY A 129 -11.28 2.92 -10.25
N GLU A 130 -11.86 3.84 -9.48
CA GLU A 130 -11.30 5.18 -9.27
C GLU A 130 -10.26 5.18 -8.15
N VAL A 131 -9.13 5.84 -8.40
CA VAL A 131 -8.03 5.99 -7.45
C VAL A 131 -8.05 7.41 -6.92
N TRP A 132 -8.27 7.57 -5.61
CA TRP A 132 -8.22 8.87 -4.95
C TRP A 132 -6.83 9.17 -4.37
N GLU A 133 -6.51 10.46 -4.26
CA GLU A 133 -5.17 10.99 -3.94
C GLU A 133 -4.75 10.89 -2.47
N GLU A 134 -5.60 10.36 -1.59
CA GLU A 134 -5.40 10.45 -0.12
C GLU A 134 -4.24 9.59 0.39
N ASN A 135 -3.77 8.61 -0.39
CA ASN A 135 -2.61 7.78 -0.03
C ASN A 135 -1.71 7.57 -1.25
N PHE A 136 -0.50 8.13 -1.20
CA PHE A 136 0.40 8.18 -2.35
C PHE A 136 0.93 6.80 -2.79
N ILE A 137 1.20 5.90 -1.82
CA ILE A 137 1.64 4.52 -2.10
C ILE A 137 0.52 3.77 -2.83
N ASN A 138 -0.71 3.84 -2.31
CA ASN A 138 -1.88 3.20 -2.93
C ASN A 138 -2.14 3.77 -4.33
N LYS A 139 -1.96 5.07 -4.53
CA LYS A 139 -2.10 5.71 -5.84
C LYS A 139 -1.13 5.13 -6.86
N ILE A 140 0.15 5.04 -6.52
CA ILE A 140 1.17 4.47 -7.42
C ILE A 140 0.83 3.02 -7.74
N ALA A 141 0.58 2.20 -6.71
CA ALA A 141 0.29 0.78 -6.88
C ALA A 141 -0.96 0.54 -7.75
N ALA A 142 -2.08 1.22 -7.45
CA ALA A 142 -3.31 1.10 -8.21
C ALA A 142 -3.16 1.62 -9.65
N THR A 143 -2.41 2.71 -9.87
CA THR A 143 -2.13 3.22 -11.22
C THR A 143 -1.36 2.19 -12.04
N ILE A 144 -0.33 1.54 -11.47
CA ILE A 144 0.42 0.49 -12.15
C ILE A 144 -0.52 -0.66 -12.54
N LEU A 145 -1.36 -1.14 -11.60
CA LEU A 145 -2.31 -2.22 -11.91
C LEU A 145 -3.28 -1.84 -13.03
N LEU A 146 -3.88 -0.65 -12.96
CA LEU A 146 -4.84 -0.20 -13.97
C LEU A 146 -4.19 -0.01 -15.35
N LYS A 147 -2.96 0.51 -15.41
CA LYS A 147 -2.24 0.70 -16.68
C LYS A 147 -1.75 -0.61 -17.29
N ARG A 148 -1.35 -1.57 -16.45
CA ARG A 148 -0.77 -2.84 -16.91
C ARG A 148 -1.77 -3.96 -17.13
N CYS A 149 -2.83 -4.01 -16.33
CA CYS A 149 -3.70 -5.17 -16.23
C CYS A 149 -5.12 -4.97 -16.77
N ALA A 150 -5.46 -3.74 -17.19
CA ALA A 150 -6.72 -3.49 -17.87
C ALA A 150 -6.70 -4.16 -19.24
N ALA A 151 -7.63 -5.11 -19.45
CA ALA A 151 -7.84 -5.67 -20.78
C ALA A 151 -8.43 -4.59 -21.71
N LYS A 152 -8.30 -4.81 -23.03
CA LYS A 152 -8.78 -3.85 -24.03
C LYS A 152 -10.28 -3.60 -23.83
N ARG A 153 -10.66 -2.35 -23.51
CA ARG A 153 -12.04 -1.90 -23.20
C ARG A 153 -12.65 -2.49 -21.92
N GLU A 154 -11.85 -3.08 -21.03
CA GLU A 154 -12.30 -3.48 -19.69
C GLU A 154 -12.59 -2.22 -18.85
N ASN A 155 -13.66 -2.28 -18.06
CA ASN A 155 -13.95 -1.24 -17.10
C ASN A 155 -12.90 -1.29 -15.96
N PRO A 156 -12.26 -0.17 -15.57
CA PRO A 156 -11.33 -0.13 -14.43
C PRO A 156 -11.83 -0.83 -13.16
N ARG A 157 -13.14 -0.76 -12.88
CA ARG A 157 -13.80 -1.50 -11.80
C ARG A 157 -13.54 -3.01 -11.89
N GLU A 158 -13.78 -3.59 -13.06
CA GLU A 158 -13.64 -5.03 -13.31
C GLU A 158 -12.17 -5.44 -13.21
N THR A 159 -11.26 -4.61 -13.72
CA THR A 159 -9.82 -4.82 -13.57
C THR A 159 -9.40 -4.91 -12.10
N LEU A 160 -9.81 -3.95 -11.25
CA LEU A 160 -9.44 -3.96 -9.83
C LEU A 160 -10.11 -5.10 -9.06
N GLN A 161 -11.39 -5.39 -9.32
CA GLN A 161 -12.09 -6.50 -8.68
C GLN A 161 -11.42 -7.84 -8.98
N ARG A 162 -10.97 -8.02 -10.22
CA ARG A 162 -10.28 -9.25 -10.67
C ARG A 162 -8.85 -9.35 -10.14
N ILE A 163 -8.08 -8.27 -10.23
CA ILE A 163 -6.64 -8.30 -9.93
C ILE A 163 -6.36 -8.12 -8.44
N ALA A 164 -7.15 -7.31 -7.73
CA ALA A 164 -6.93 -6.93 -6.34
C ALA A 164 -8.18 -7.10 -5.45
N PRO A 165 -8.70 -8.33 -5.28
CA PRO A 165 -9.84 -8.61 -4.40
C PRO A 165 -9.63 -8.17 -2.94
N SER A 166 -8.38 -7.95 -2.48
CA SER A 166 -8.10 -7.38 -1.16
C SER A 166 -8.77 -6.03 -0.91
N ILE A 167 -9.05 -5.25 -1.97
CA ILE A 167 -9.76 -3.97 -1.86
C ILE A 167 -11.18 -4.19 -1.30
N GLN A 168 -11.84 -5.31 -1.63
CA GLN A 168 -13.15 -5.65 -1.06
C GLN A 168 -13.07 -5.89 0.45
N ASN A 169 -11.99 -6.54 0.91
CA ASN A 169 -11.77 -6.79 2.33
C ASN A 169 -11.57 -5.50 3.14
N LEU A 170 -11.33 -4.36 2.48
CA LEU A 170 -11.16 -3.03 3.10
C LEU A 170 -12.45 -2.19 3.12
N LEU A 171 -13.55 -2.66 2.52
CA LEU A 171 -14.81 -1.93 2.53
C LEU A 171 -15.35 -1.76 3.96
N PRO A 172 -16.00 -0.62 4.28
CA PRO A 172 -16.56 -0.41 5.61
C PRO A 172 -17.64 -1.42 6.00
N THR A 173 -17.69 -1.75 7.28
CA THR A 173 -18.76 -2.54 7.91
C THR A 173 -19.81 -1.68 8.61
N PHE A 174 -19.65 -0.35 8.56
CA PHE A 174 -20.55 0.66 9.10
C PHE A 174 -21.10 1.55 7.99
N ASN A 175 -22.24 2.21 8.20
CA ASN A 175 -22.90 3.02 7.17
C ASN A 175 -22.04 4.24 6.78
N TYR A 176 -21.60 4.29 5.52
CA TYR A 176 -20.63 5.27 5.04
C TYR A 176 -21.05 6.02 3.76
N LEU A 177 -22.14 5.62 3.10
CA LEU A 177 -22.70 6.35 1.97
C LEU A 177 -23.91 7.17 2.41
N ARG A 178 -23.84 8.50 2.26
CA ARG A 178 -24.94 9.41 2.58
C ARG A 178 -25.66 9.83 1.31
N ASP A 179 -26.95 9.54 1.24
CA ASP A 179 -27.78 10.01 0.13
C ASP A 179 -27.86 11.55 0.12
N ALA A 180 -27.54 12.17 -1.02
CA ALA A 180 -27.48 13.61 -1.13
C ALA A 180 -28.84 14.31 -1.00
N LYS A 181 -29.95 13.62 -1.34
CA LYS A 181 -31.31 14.15 -1.26
C LYS A 181 -31.89 13.98 0.13
N THR A 182 -31.89 12.76 0.66
CA THR A 182 -32.53 12.45 1.96
C THR A 182 -31.63 12.78 3.14
N LYS A 183 -30.31 12.95 2.93
CA LYS A 183 -29.28 13.11 3.97
C LYS A 183 -29.10 11.90 4.88
N VAL A 184 -29.79 10.80 4.61
CA VAL A 184 -29.73 9.56 5.38
C VAL A 184 -28.53 8.72 4.95
N LEU A 185 -27.87 8.10 5.92
CA LEU A 185 -26.82 7.10 5.65
C LEU A 185 -27.48 5.79 5.22
N LYS A 186 -27.03 5.24 4.09
CA LYS A 186 -27.50 3.95 3.57
C LYS A 186 -27.02 2.82 4.50
N PRO A 187 -27.92 1.93 4.96
CA PRO A 187 -27.51 0.73 5.70
C PRO A 187 -26.58 -0.15 4.84
N VAL A 188 -25.40 -0.52 5.36
CA VAL A 188 -24.46 -1.41 4.63
C VAL A 188 -25.12 -2.73 4.25
N SER A 189 -25.99 -3.26 5.10
CA SER A 189 -26.77 -4.48 4.84
C SER A 189 -27.68 -4.41 3.61
N GLN A 190 -28.01 -3.21 3.14
CA GLN A 190 -28.83 -2.98 1.94
C GLN A 190 -27.99 -2.62 0.70
N MET A 191 -26.67 -2.50 0.85
CA MET A 191 -25.77 -2.16 -0.25
C MET A 191 -25.33 -3.39 -1.03
N THR A 192 -24.97 -3.22 -2.30
CA THR A 192 -24.30 -4.26 -3.11
C THR A 192 -22.82 -4.32 -2.79
N THR A 193 -22.19 -3.16 -2.55
CA THR A 193 -20.77 -3.01 -2.25
C THR A 193 -20.50 -3.24 -0.76
N GLN A 194 -20.31 -4.50 -0.39
CA GLN A 194 -20.07 -4.91 1.00
C GLN A 194 -18.70 -5.56 1.18
N ASN A 195 -18.17 -5.42 2.40
CA ASN A 195 -17.05 -6.23 2.87
C ASN A 195 -17.47 -7.72 2.86
N ASN A 196 -16.58 -8.59 2.40
CA ASN A 196 -16.84 -10.03 2.25
C ASN A 196 -16.09 -10.89 3.30
N TRP A 197 -15.56 -10.25 4.35
CA TRP A 197 -14.86 -10.92 5.45
C TRP A 197 -15.21 -10.31 6.81
N LEU A 198 -15.09 -8.98 6.96
CA LEU A 198 -15.37 -8.28 8.21
C LEU A 198 -16.86 -7.86 8.29
N PRO A 199 -17.44 -7.72 9.50
CA PRO A 199 -16.82 -7.94 10.81
C PRO A 199 -16.78 -9.44 11.19
N THR A 200 -15.89 -9.78 12.12
CA THR A 200 -15.76 -11.11 12.73
C THR A 200 -15.64 -10.97 14.24
N ASP A 201 -16.04 -12.01 14.99
CA ASP A 201 -15.75 -12.10 16.42
C ASP A 201 -14.27 -12.42 16.63
N PHE A 202 -13.46 -11.39 16.90
CA PHE A 202 -12.02 -11.53 16.99
C PHE A 202 -11.56 -11.89 18.41
N ASN A 203 -11.41 -13.19 18.68
CA ASN A 203 -10.79 -13.70 19.90
C ASN A 203 -9.25 -13.63 19.82
N PHE A 204 -8.60 -13.34 20.94
CA PHE A 204 -7.14 -13.17 20.99
C PHE A 204 -6.37 -14.46 21.31
N TYR A 205 -7.03 -15.54 21.76
CA TYR A 205 -6.39 -16.85 21.97
C TYR A 205 -5.10 -16.80 22.82
N ASN A 206 -5.13 -16.05 23.92
CA ASN A 206 -3.99 -15.79 24.81
C ASN A 206 -2.79 -15.06 24.15
N VAL A 207 -2.97 -14.48 22.97
CA VAL A 207 -2.01 -13.56 22.34
C VAL A 207 -2.20 -12.17 22.93
N SER A 208 -1.11 -11.47 23.25
CA SER A 208 -1.18 -10.06 23.64
C SER A 208 -1.43 -9.21 22.39
N VAL A 209 -2.67 -8.71 22.23
CA VAL A 209 -3.08 -7.90 21.09
C VAL A 209 -3.06 -6.42 21.46
N GLY A 210 -2.47 -5.60 20.60
CA GLY A 210 -2.48 -4.15 20.69
C GLY A 210 -2.85 -3.51 19.36
N THR A 211 -3.33 -2.27 19.44
CA THR A 211 -3.50 -1.40 18.27
C THR A 211 -2.71 -0.13 18.47
N LEU A 212 -2.11 0.39 17.40
CA LEU A 212 -1.53 1.74 17.35
C LEU A 212 -2.29 2.53 16.29
N SER A 213 -3.08 3.49 16.74
CA SER A 213 -3.99 4.28 15.91
C SER A 213 -3.52 5.72 15.80
N GLY A 214 -3.66 6.32 14.62
CA GLY A 214 -3.46 7.75 14.42
C GLY A 214 -4.73 8.55 14.65
N THR A 215 -4.57 9.82 15.00
CA THR A 215 -5.66 10.80 15.16
C THR A 215 -5.15 12.19 14.79
N GLY A 216 -6.05 13.16 14.63
CA GLY A 216 -5.72 14.57 14.36
C GLY A 216 -5.75 14.97 12.88
N PHE A 217 -5.92 14.02 11.97
CA PHE A 217 -5.86 14.24 10.53
C PHE A 217 -7.23 14.07 9.86
N SER A 218 -7.50 14.91 8.86
CA SER A 218 -8.77 14.88 8.11
C SER A 218 -8.95 13.53 7.42
N THR A 219 -9.86 12.72 7.96
CA THR A 219 -10.08 11.33 7.57
C THR A 219 -11.50 11.15 7.05
N LEU A 220 -11.67 10.47 5.92
CA LEU A 220 -12.96 10.23 5.30
C LEU A 220 -13.87 9.38 6.21
N LYS A 221 -14.99 9.95 6.65
CA LYS A 221 -16.01 9.27 7.45
C LYS A 221 -17.16 8.77 6.61
N ALA A 222 -17.61 9.60 5.67
CA ALA A 222 -18.71 9.25 4.78
C ALA A 222 -18.54 9.90 3.42
N ILE A 223 -19.20 9.32 2.41
CA ILE A 223 -19.22 9.81 1.04
C ILE A 223 -20.65 10.24 0.73
N LYS A 224 -20.83 11.50 0.36
CA LYS A 224 -22.11 12.00 -0.18
C LYS A 224 -22.28 11.42 -1.57
N VAL A 225 -23.40 10.76 -1.82
CA VAL A 225 -23.69 10.09 -3.09
C VAL A 225 -24.98 10.57 -3.74
N SER A 226 -24.99 10.56 -5.07
CA SER A 226 -26.17 10.81 -5.90
C SER A 226 -26.52 9.61 -6.77
N GLU A 227 -27.63 9.74 -7.48
CA GLU A 227 -27.99 8.84 -8.57
C GLU A 227 -26.89 8.77 -9.65
N ARG A 228 -26.83 7.61 -10.28
CA ARG A 228 -25.92 7.30 -11.38
C ARG A 228 -26.38 7.93 -12.68
N ASN A 229 -25.45 8.33 -13.54
CA ASN A 229 -25.79 8.72 -14.91
C ASN A 229 -25.91 7.48 -15.83
N LYS A 230 -26.38 7.68 -17.07
CA LYS A 230 -26.56 6.58 -18.05
C LYS A 230 -25.28 5.78 -18.33
N ASN A 231 -24.12 6.44 -18.34
CA ASN A 231 -22.83 5.78 -18.57
C ASN A 231 -22.43 4.92 -17.37
N ASP A 232 -22.62 5.43 -16.15
CA ASP A 232 -22.35 4.69 -14.91
C ASP A 232 -23.22 3.42 -14.83
N ILE A 233 -24.51 3.54 -15.17
CA ILE A 233 -25.44 2.40 -15.23
C ILE A 233 -24.98 1.37 -16.26
N ARG A 234 -24.64 1.81 -17.49
CA ARG A 234 -24.16 0.93 -18.56
C ARG A 234 -22.89 0.18 -18.19
N LEU A 235 -21.97 0.84 -17.48
CA LEU A 235 -20.70 0.25 -17.02
C LEU A 235 -20.85 -0.53 -15.71
N GLY A 236 -22.01 -0.48 -15.06
CA GLY A 236 -22.24 -1.07 -13.74
C GLY A 236 -21.53 -0.35 -12.60
N ASN A 237 -20.97 0.84 -12.83
CA ASN A 237 -20.27 1.59 -11.78
C ASN A 237 -21.25 2.12 -10.73
N TRP A 238 -20.73 2.38 -9.53
CA TRP A 238 -21.42 3.14 -8.46
C TRP A 238 -22.79 2.58 -8.05
N VAL A 239 -22.97 1.26 -8.05
CA VAL A 239 -24.28 0.61 -7.82
C VAL A 239 -25.01 1.20 -6.61
N ASP A 240 -24.28 1.50 -5.54
CA ASP A 240 -24.83 2.05 -4.29
C ASP A 240 -24.86 3.58 -4.21
N GLY A 241 -24.37 4.28 -5.23
CA GLY A 241 -24.43 5.74 -5.35
C GLY A 241 -23.12 6.35 -5.82
N LYS A 242 -23.20 7.33 -6.72
CA LYS A 242 -22.03 8.02 -7.27
C LYS A 242 -21.52 9.08 -6.29
N PRO A 243 -20.22 9.10 -5.93
CA PRO A 243 -19.65 10.14 -5.09
C PRO A 243 -19.84 11.54 -5.69
N ILE A 244 -20.33 12.48 -4.88
CA ILE A 244 -20.43 13.91 -5.20
C ILE A 244 -19.81 14.81 -4.11
N GLY A 245 -19.34 14.22 -3.01
CA GLY A 245 -18.72 14.96 -1.93
C GLY A 245 -18.17 14.03 -0.86
N LYS A 246 -17.25 14.57 -0.06
CA LYS A 246 -16.61 13.87 1.05
C LYS A 246 -17.05 14.50 2.38
N GLU A 247 -17.25 13.69 3.39
CA GLU A 247 -17.43 14.10 4.78
C GLU A 247 -16.25 13.57 5.57
N THR A 248 -15.44 14.48 6.13
CA THR A 248 -14.25 14.12 6.89
C THR A 248 -14.39 14.50 8.36
N VAL A 249 -13.62 13.82 9.21
CA VAL A 249 -13.48 14.10 10.64
C VAL A 249 -12.01 14.07 11.04
N LYS A 250 -11.65 14.57 12.22
CA LYS A 250 -10.24 14.56 12.69
C LYS A 250 -9.88 13.32 13.50
N GLU A 251 -10.86 12.51 13.88
CA GLU A 251 -10.68 11.25 14.60
C GLU A 251 -10.22 10.15 13.63
N GLY A 252 -8.99 10.29 13.13
CA GLY A 252 -8.32 9.32 12.27
C GLY A 252 -6.97 9.81 11.79
N ASP A 253 -6.28 8.95 11.04
CA ASP A 253 -4.90 9.12 10.61
C ASP A 253 -4.76 9.70 9.18
N GLY A 254 -5.86 10.19 8.60
CA GLY A 254 -5.95 10.65 7.22
C GLY A 254 -6.39 9.55 6.24
N THR A 255 -6.30 8.28 6.62
CA THR A 255 -6.80 7.13 5.84
C THR A 255 -7.85 6.34 6.63
N VAL A 256 -7.54 5.90 7.84
CA VAL A 256 -8.37 5.03 8.67
C VAL A 256 -8.96 5.83 9.84
N LEU A 257 -10.27 5.72 10.03
CA LEU A 257 -10.95 6.30 11.19
C LEU A 257 -10.43 5.65 12.47
N LEU A 258 -10.28 6.45 13.53
CA LEU A 258 -9.84 5.97 14.84
C LEU A 258 -10.73 4.81 15.34
N SER A 259 -12.06 4.92 15.17
CA SER A 259 -13.01 3.88 15.55
C SER A 259 -12.88 2.59 14.74
N SER A 260 -12.33 2.67 13.52
CA SER A 260 -12.03 1.50 12.68
C SER A 260 -10.67 0.89 12.99
N ALA A 261 -9.72 1.68 13.53
CA ALA A 261 -8.38 1.23 13.85
C ALA A 261 -8.26 0.47 15.18
N GLN A 262 -9.19 0.71 16.11
CA GLN A 262 -9.16 0.11 17.44
C GLN A 262 -9.91 -1.23 17.53
N LEU A 263 -9.51 -2.06 18.50
CA LEU A 263 -10.12 -3.34 18.79
C LEU A 263 -10.58 -3.41 20.26
N PRO A 264 -11.85 -3.76 20.54
CA PRO A 264 -12.30 -4.02 21.90
C PRO A 264 -11.42 -5.06 22.60
N GLY A 265 -11.04 -4.80 23.86
CA GLY A 265 -10.21 -5.70 24.67
C GLY A 265 -8.70 -5.65 24.39
N ALA A 266 -8.25 -5.03 23.29
CA ALA A 266 -6.83 -4.88 22.99
C ALA A 266 -6.17 -3.76 23.80
N ASN A 267 -4.83 -3.77 23.87
CA ASN A 267 -4.05 -2.62 24.31
C ASN A 267 -4.07 -1.53 23.21
N ASN A 268 -5.11 -0.68 23.24
CA ASN A 268 -5.31 0.37 22.25
C ASN A 268 -4.49 1.62 22.59
N GLN A 269 -3.59 1.99 21.69
CA GLN A 269 -2.76 3.19 21.79
C GLN A 269 -3.14 4.18 20.68
N ILE A 270 -3.09 5.48 21.01
CA ILE A 270 -3.42 6.56 20.08
C ILE A 270 -2.27 7.56 20.10
N ILE A 271 -1.82 7.98 18.91
CA ILE A 271 -0.85 9.07 18.75
C ILE A 271 -1.31 10.04 17.65
N ASN A 272 -0.84 11.28 17.69
CA ASN A 272 -1.17 12.30 16.68
C ASN A 272 -0.24 12.15 15.46
N GLN A 273 -0.48 11.13 14.63
CA GLN A 273 0.31 10.84 13.43
C GLN A 273 -0.57 10.51 12.22
N THR A 274 -0.06 10.79 11.02
CA THR A 274 -0.67 10.33 9.76
C THR A 274 -0.55 8.82 9.63
N HIS A 275 -1.29 8.24 8.69
CA HIS A 275 -1.26 6.82 8.39
C HIS A 275 0.18 6.31 8.14
N GLY A 276 0.95 6.99 7.29
CA GLY A 276 2.37 6.65 7.08
C GLY A 276 3.24 6.99 8.31
N GLY A 277 2.96 8.10 8.97
CA GLY A 277 3.65 8.56 10.18
C GLY A 277 3.64 7.54 11.32
N LEU A 278 2.62 6.68 11.41
CA LEU A 278 2.55 5.62 12.42
C LEU A 278 3.73 4.63 12.35
N VAL A 279 4.33 4.45 11.17
CA VAL A 279 5.45 3.52 10.94
C VAL A 279 6.76 4.22 10.55
N SER A 280 6.71 5.51 10.19
CA SER A 280 7.90 6.27 9.79
C SER A 280 8.37 7.30 10.82
N SER A 281 7.50 7.75 11.74
CA SER A 281 7.86 8.74 12.75
C SER A 281 8.56 8.12 13.96
N ASP A 282 9.43 8.89 14.60
CA ASP A 282 10.13 8.46 15.82
C ASP A 282 9.15 8.06 16.93
N GLU A 283 8.05 8.81 17.10
CA GLU A 283 7.01 8.50 18.08
C GLU A 283 6.30 7.18 17.74
N GLY A 284 5.89 6.99 16.49
CA GLY A 284 5.24 5.76 16.03
C GLY A 284 6.12 4.54 16.22
N ILE A 285 7.38 4.63 15.79
CA ILE A 285 8.34 3.54 15.94
C ILE A 285 8.65 3.29 17.42
N ALA A 286 8.78 4.32 18.25
CA ALA A 286 8.95 4.18 19.69
C ALA A 286 7.80 3.39 20.34
N LYS A 287 6.54 3.71 19.98
CA LYS A 287 5.36 2.97 20.48
C LYS A 287 5.39 1.50 20.04
N ILE A 288 5.75 1.23 18.79
CA ILE A 288 5.90 -0.14 18.27
C ILE A 288 6.96 -0.90 19.08
N LEU A 289 8.16 -0.35 19.23
CA LEU A 289 9.25 -1.00 19.95
C LEU A 289 8.93 -1.22 21.43
N ASN A 290 8.26 -0.26 22.07
CA ASN A 290 7.81 -0.40 23.46
C ASN A 290 6.80 -1.53 23.63
N PHE A 291 5.80 -1.65 22.74
CA PHE A 291 4.85 -2.77 22.77
C PHE A 291 5.56 -4.12 22.61
N LEU A 292 6.59 -4.17 21.76
CA LEU A 292 7.40 -5.37 21.54
C LEU A 292 8.30 -5.70 22.74
N GLY A 293 8.52 -4.77 23.67
CA GLY A 293 9.42 -4.93 24.82
C GLY A 293 10.88 -4.59 24.50
N MET A 294 11.12 -3.72 23.52
CA MET A 294 12.45 -3.36 23.00
C MET A 294 12.84 -1.89 23.27
N GLY A 295 12.19 -1.24 24.24
CA GLY A 295 12.23 0.21 24.42
C GLY A 295 13.65 0.80 24.43
N GLU A 296 14.54 0.36 25.31
CA GLU A 296 15.84 1.03 25.47
C GLU A 296 16.80 0.85 24.28
N THR A 297 17.05 -0.38 23.84
CA THR A 297 17.99 -0.66 22.72
C THR A 297 17.46 -0.13 21.38
N GLY A 298 16.14 -0.22 21.16
CA GLY A 298 15.51 0.24 19.94
C GLY A 298 15.46 1.76 19.81
N LEU A 299 15.20 2.46 20.92
CA LEU A 299 15.19 3.93 20.97
C LEU A 299 16.58 4.55 20.77
N MET A 300 17.65 3.87 21.21
CA MET A 300 19.02 4.33 20.96
C MET A 300 19.38 4.28 19.46
N THR A 301 19.01 3.22 18.76
CA THR A 301 19.22 3.09 17.30
C THR A 301 18.41 4.11 16.50
N LEU A 302 17.18 4.41 16.94
CA LEU A 302 16.35 5.43 16.30
C LEU A 302 17.00 6.83 16.33
N LYS A 303 17.45 7.26 17.52
CA LYS A 303 18.04 8.59 17.72
C LYS A 303 19.31 8.84 16.92
N THR A 304 20.03 7.79 16.52
CA THR A 304 21.24 7.90 15.71
C THR A 304 20.96 7.90 14.21
N MET A 305 19.80 7.40 13.77
CA MET A 305 19.45 7.24 12.35
C MET A 305 18.47 8.30 11.82
N HIS A 306 17.65 8.90 12.69
CA HIS A 306 16.64 9.88 12.31
C HIS A 306 17.12 11.30 12.61
N THR A 307 17.38 12.09 11.56
CA THR A 307 17.85 13.49 11.70
C THR A 307 16.89 14.51 11.09
N GLU A 308 15.93 14.09 10.25
CA GLU A 308 14.93 14.97 9.65
C GLU A 308 13.51 14.39 9.77
N PRO A 309 12.46 15.24 9.90
CA PRO A 309 11.08 14.79 9.93
C PRO A 309 10.72 14.05 8.64
N GLN A 310 10.22 12.82 8.74
CA GLN A 310 9.73 12.07 7.58
C GLN A 310 8.43 12.71 7.08
N VAL A 311 8.47 13.31 5.89
CA VAL A 311 7.30 13.90 5.23
C VAL A 311 6.79 12.92 4.18
N GLU A 312 5.48 12.64 4.20
CA GLU A 312 4.86 11.79 3.18
C GLU A 312 5.11 12.35 1.77
N PRO A 313 5.53 11.49 0.81
CA PRO A 313 5.85 11.94 -0.53
C PRO A 313 4.61 12.45 -1.26
N GLN A 314 4.75 13.60 -1.93
CA GLN A 314 3.67 14.22 -2.72
C GLN A 314 3.89 14.06 -4.22
N SER A 315 5.05 13.53 -4.62
CA SER A 315 5.42 13.32 -6.02
C SER A 315 6.45 12.21 -6.13
N ALA A 316 6.53 11.57 -7.29
CA ALA A 316 7.50 10.51 -7.55
C ALA A 316 7.82 10.40 -9.04
N LEU A 317 9.07 10.05 -9.32
CA LEU A 317 9.50 9.52 -10.60
C LEU A 317 9.70 8.01 -10.46
N VAL A 318 8.77 7.24 -11.03
CA VAL A 318 8.79 5.78 -11.01
C VAL A 318 9.27 5.28 -12.37
N ILE A 319 10.37 4.53 -12.37
CA ILE A 319 10.99 3.97 -13.56
C ILE A 319 10.99 2.45 -13.40
N ILE A 320 10.48 1.74 -14.39
CA ILE A 320 10.38 0.28 -14.37
C ILE A 320 11.07 -0.25 -15.62
N GLY A 321 11.91 -1.26 -15.48
CA GLY A 321 12.58 -1.94 -16.58
C GLY A 321 12.54 -3.45 -16.35
N TYR A 322 11.76 -4.18 -17.15
CA TYR A 322 11.56 -5.62 -16.93
C TYR A 322 11.36 -6.42 -18.24
N PRO A 323 12.01 -7.59 -18.39
CA PRO A 323 13.14 -8.08 -17.60
C PRO A 323 14.41 -7.29 -17.99
N SER A 324 15.04 -6.64 -17.01
CA SER A 324 16.27 -5.88 -17.22
C SER A 324 17.03 -5.67 -15.91
N GLY A 325 18.28 -5.22 -16.00
CA GLY A 325 18.91 -4.45 -14.94
C GLY A 325 19.12 -3.02 -15.42
N PHE A 326 18.92 -2.03 -14.56
CA PHE A 326 19.20 -0.64 -14.92
C PHE A 326 19.65 0.19 -13.73
N TRP A 327 20.18 1.36 -14.05
CA TRP A 327 20.54 2.36 -13.08
C TRP A 327 20.08 3.73 -13.57
N VAL A 328 19.88 4.63 -12.61
CA VAL A 328 19.56 6.03 -12.82
C VAL A 328 20.53 6.86 -12.00
N MET A 329 21.08 7.90 -12.57
CA MET A 329 21.86 8.92 -11.87
C MET A 329 21.02 10.19 -11.77
N ASP A 330 20.78 10.66 -10.55
CA ASP A 330 20.01 11.87 -10.30
C ASP A 330 20.77 13.14 -10.77
N PRO A 331 20.10 14.31 -10.86
CA PRO A 331 20.76 15.55 -11.26
C PRO A 331 21.92 16.00 -10.37
N ARG A 332 22.04 15.45 -9.16
CA ARG A 332 23.13 15.71 -8.20
C ARG A 332 24.27 14.69 -8.31
N GLY A 333 24.18 13.73 -9.23
CA GLY A 333 25.19 12.69 -9.44
C GLY A 333 25.01 11.45 -8.58
N LYS A 334 23.93 11.33 -7.79
CA LYS A 334 23.66 10.13 -6.99
C LYS A 334 23.24 8.98 -7.90
N LEU A 335 24.03 7.91 -7.93
CA LEU A 335 23.69 6.68 -8.64
C LEU A 335 22.70 5.83 -7.83
N ILE A 336 21.64 5.38 -8.50
CA ILE A 336 20.58 4.52 -7.96
C ILE A 336 20.48 3.31 -8.87
N LYS A 337 20.60 2.10 -8.31
CA LYS A 337 20.46 0.85 -9.05
C LYS A 337 19.04 0.30 -8.86
N SER A 338 18.49 -0.30 -9.91
CA SER A 338 17.16 -0.91 -9.85
C SER A 338 17.12 -2.09 -8.90
N GLN A 339 16.06 -2.18 -8.11
CA GLN A 339 15.73 -3.35 -7.29
C GLN A 339 14.52 -4.03 -7.91
N GLU A 340 14.64 -5.32 -8.24
CA GLU A 340 13.57 -6.11 -8.86
C GLU A 340 12.89 -5.40 -10.05
N GLY A 341 13.70 -4.76 -10.91
CA GLY A 341 13.21 -4.07 -12.12
C GLY A 341 12.51 -2.74 -11.86
N MET A 342 12.64 -2.12 -10.69
CA MET A 342 12.08 -0.79 -10.39
C MET A 342 13.09 0.15 -9.71
N ILE A 343 12.97 1.44 -10.03
CA ILE A 343 13.50 2.57 -9.25
C ILE A 343 12.32 3.51 -8.99
N SER A 344 12.16 3.96 -7.75
CA SER A 344 11.30 5.10 -7.41
C SER A 344 12.15 6.19 -6.78
N ILE A 345 11.96 7.43 -7.23
CA ILE A 345 12.56 8.61 -6.62
C ILE A 345 11.41 9.46 -6.12
N ASN A 346 11.20 9.45 -4.80
CA ASN A 346 10.17 10.24 -4.15
C ASN A 346 10.63 11.70 -4.03
N ASN A 347 9.69 12.63 -4.21
CA ASN A 347 9.93 14.07 -4.29
C ASN A 347 11.15 14.44 -5.16
N PRO A 348 11.18 13.98 -6.43
CA PRO A 348 12.34 14.16 -7.30
C PRO A 348 12.61 15.64 -7.56
N GLY A 349 13.89 16.04 -7.50
CA GLY A 349 14.34 17.36 -7.92
C GLY A 349 14.13 17.58 -9.42
N LYS A 350 13.88 18.83 -9.83
CA LYS A 350 13.85 19.18 -11.26
C LYS A 350 15.22 18.90 -11.91
N GLY A 351 15.22 18.28 -13.08
CA GLY A 351 16.43 18.13 -13.87
C GLY A 351 16.44 16.89 -14.77
N HIS A 352 17.64 16.57 -15.28
CA HIS A 352 17.88 15.43 -16.14
C HIS A 352 18.44 14.25 -15.35
N TYR A 353 17.68 13.16 -15.34
CA TYR A 353 18.06 11.89 -14.74
C TYR A 353 18.69 11.03 -15.81
N ARG A 354 20.00 10.79 -15.73
CA ARG A 354 20.68 9.90 -16.70
C ARG A 354 20.35 8.46 -16.37
N PHE A 355 20.19 7.61 -17.37
CA PHE A 355 19.96 6.18 -17.13
C PHE A 355 20.79 5.31 -18.06
N GLY A 356 21.07 4.10 -17.59
CA GLY A 356 21.59 3.00 -18.38
C GLY A 356 20.76 1.74 -18.12
N LEU A 357 20.23 1.16 -19.19
CA LEU A 357 19.38 -0.03 -19.17
C LEU A 357 20.08 -1.17 -19.90
N ILE A 358 20.12 -2.33 -19.27
CA ILE A 358 20.66 -3.58 -19.82
C ILE A 358 19.49 -4.57 -19.92
N PRO A 359 18.87 -4.70 -21.11
CA PRO A 359 17.78 -5.66 -21.32
C PRO A 359 18.26 -7.10 -21.10
N LYS A 360 17.44 -7.92 -20.44
CA LYS A 360 17.72 -9.36 -20.21
C LYS A 360 16.98 -10.27 -21.18
N SER A 361 16.15 -9.70 -22.07
CA SER A 361 15.32 -10.42 -23.03
C SER A 361 15.23 -9.65 -24.35
N GLU A 362 14.77 -10.32 -25.41
CA GLU A 362 14.41 -9.68 -26.69
C GLU A 362 13.17 -8.80 -26.57
N LYS A 363 12.39 -8.95 -25.50
CA LYS A 363 11.25 -8.09 -25.18
C LYS A 363 11.46 -7.53 -23.79
N THR A 364 11.79 -6.26 -23.71
CA THR A 364 11.91 -5.53 -22.44
C THR A 364 10.92 -4.38 -22.43
N LEU A 365 10.07 -4.37 -21.40
CA LEU A 365 9.20 -3.27 -21.06
C LEU A 365 10.00 -2.25 -20.25
N PHE A 366 9.97 -1.00 -20.67
CA PHE A 366 10.50 0.11 -19.91
C PHE A 366 9.41 1.16 -19.73
N ILE A 367 9.19 1.61 -18.50
CA ILE A 367 8.13 2.55 -18.14
C ILE A 367 8.78 3.74 -17.45
N VAL A 368 8.34 4.93 -17.83
CA VAL A 368 8.59 6.17 -17.09
C VAL A 368 7.24 6.72 -16.67
N ALA A 369 7.03 6.79 -15.37
CA ALA A 369 5.82 7.34 -14.77
C ALA A 369 6.17 8.51 -13.84
N GLN A 370 5.48 9.63 -14.03
CA GLN A 370 5.66 10.85 -13.25
C GLN A 370 4.37 11.12 -12.47
N PHE A 371 4.45 11.04 -11.14
CA PHE A 371 3.38 11.40 -10.23
C PHE A 371 3.67 12.80 -9.70
N LEU A 372 2.80 13.76 -10.02
CA LEU A 372 2.99 15.18 -9.72
C LEU A 372 2.19 15.62 -8.49
N LYS A 373 2.66 16.68 -7.83
CA LYS A 373 2.03 17.23 -6.61
C LYS A 373 0.60 17.73 -6.81
N ASP A 374 0.24 18.11 -8.03
CA ASP A 374 -1.11 18.55 -8.40
C ASP A 374 -2.08 17.40 -8.70
N GLY A 375 -1.65 16.15 -8.46
CA GLY A 375 -2.45 14.95 -8.68
C GLY A 375 -2.32 14.37 -10.09
N ARG A 376 -1.72 15.06 -11.06
CA ARG A 376 -1.54 14.50 -12.41
C ARG A 376 -0.56 13.33 -12.38
N THR A 377 -0.85 12.33 -13.22
CA THR A 377 0.07 11.22 -13.51
C THR A 377 0.35 11.15 -15.00
N LEU A 378 1.61 11.26 -15.39
CA LEU A 378 2.06 11.04 -16.76
C LEU A 378 2.70 9.65 -16.86
N TRP A 379 2.40 8.93 -17.93
CA TRP A 379 2.78 7.53 -18.08
C TRP A 379 3.18 7.25 -19.52
N LYS A 380 4.40 6.73 -19.70
CA LYS A 380 4.88 6.31 -21.01
C LYS A 380 5.56 4.96 -20.93
N GLU A 381 5.20 4.09 -21.87
CA GLU A 381 5.82 2.77 -22.04
C GLU A 381 6.67 2.74 -23.31
N TYR A 382 7.79 2.05 -23.22
CA TYR A 382 8.73 1.77 -24.30
C TYR A 382 8.94 0.27 -24.37
N ASN A 383 8.72 -0.32 -25.55
CA ASN A 383 8.88 -1.76 -25.78
C ASN A 383 10.15 -1.98 -26.60
N PHE A 384 11.25 -2.36 -25.94
CA PHE A 384 12.52 -2.62 -26.61
C PHE A 384 12.58 -4.04 -27.17
N LYS A 385 13.11 -4.15 -28.40
CA LYS A 385 13.12 -5.38 -29.22
C LYS A 385 14.52 -5.98 -29.45
N ASN A 386 15.43 -5.81 -28.50
CA ASN A 386 16.78 -6.39 -28.54
C ASN A 386 17.44 -6.32 -27.16
N ARG A 387 18.53 -7.08 -27.01
CA ARG A 387 19.39 -7.07 -25.82
C ARG A 387 20.45 -5.97 -25.79
N LEU A 388 20.40 -5.02 -26.72
CA LEU A 388 21.41 -3.95 -26.77
C LEU A 388 21.20 -2.97 -25.60
N PRO A 389 22.27 -2.58 -24.89
CA PRO A 389 22.21 -1.54 -23.87
C PRO A 389 21.56 -0.26 -24.41
N LYS A 390 20.80 0.42 -23.55
CA LYS A 390 20.20 1.73 -23.85
C LYS A 390 20.70 2.74 -22.84
N PHE A 391 21.07 3.92 -23.33
CA PHE A 391 21.48 5.05 -22.51
C PHE A 391 20.67 6.28 -22.87
N GLY A 392 20.43 7.13 -21.88
CA GLY A 392 19.67 8.34 -22.14
C GLY A 392 19.47 9.20 -20.91
N LYS A 393 18.53 10.13 -21.04
CA LYS A 393 18.09 11.05 -20.01
C LYS A 393 16.57 10.98 -19.88
N ILE A 394 16.09 11.12 -18.65
CA ILE A 394 14.69 11.37 -18.34
C ILE A 394 14.59 12.80 -17.83
N ASN A 395 13.83 13.64 -18.52
CA ASN A 395 13.58 15.01 -18.10
C ASN A 395 12.42 15.04 -17.10
N PHE A 396 12.69 15.44 -15.86
CA PHE A 396 11.67 15.68 -14.86
C PHE A 396 11.55 17.18 -14.58
N ASN A 397 10.44 17.78 -14.96
CA ASN A 397 10.15 19.19 -14.72
C ASN A 397 8.68 19.36 -14.29
N PRO A 398 8.38 19.46 -12.98
CA PRO A 398 7.00 19.50 -12.51
C PRO A 398 6.23 20.75 -12.98
N GLY A 399 6.92 21.86 -13.30
CA GLY A 399 6.29 23.06 -13.85
C GLY A 399 5.89 22.96 -15.32
N HIS A 400 6.61 22.13 -16.09
CA HIS A 400 6.32 21.86 -17.51
C HIS A 400 6.55 20.38 -17.81
N PRO A 401 5.68 19.51 -17.30
CA PRO A 401 5.92 18.08 -17.37
C PRO A 401 5.57 17.56 -18.77
N GLN A 402 6.33 16.58 -19.25
CA GLN A 402 6.19 16.03 -20.61
C GLN A 402 5.68 14.60 -20.55
N GLU A 403 4.76 14.22 -21.44
CA GLU A 403 4.31 12.82 -21.55
C GLU A 403 5.45 11.89 -21.97
N ASP A 404 6.22 12.29 -22.98
CA ASP A 404 7.44 11.61 -23.38
C ASP A 404 8.66 12.33 -22.80
N ALA A 405 9.09 11.88 -21.63
CA ALA A 405 10.21 12.48 -20.91
C ALA A 405 11.58 11.88 -21.27
N LEU A 406 11.60 10.82 -22.09
CA LEU A 406 12.80 10.05 -22.39
C LEU A 406 13.52 10.60 -23.62
N GLN A 407 14.83 10.80 -23.50
CA GLN A 407 15.70 11.19 -24.60
C GLN A 407 16.88 10.23 -24.66
N PHE A 408 17.02 9.47 -25.74
CA PHE A 408 18.15 8.57 -25.93
C PHE A 408 19.41 9.36 -26.27
N ILE A 409 20.55 8.88 -25.76
CA ILE A 409 21.87 9.32 -26.19
C ILE A 409 22.40 8.16 -27.05
N PHE A 410 22.62 8.43 -28.33
CA PHE A 410 23.18 7.47 -29.28
C PHE A 410 24.68 7.31 -29.08
#